data_AF-A0A1S3Y6I4-F1
#
_entry.id   AF-A0A1S3Y6I4-F1
#
_cell.length_a   1.000
_cell.length_b   1.000
_cell.length_c   1.000
_cell.angle_alpha   90.00
_cell.angle_beta   90.00
_cell.angle_gamma   90.00
#
_symmetry.space_group_name_H-M   'P 1'
#
loop_
_entity.id
_entity.type
_entity.pdbx_description
1 polymer ?
#
loop_
_entity_poly.entity_id
_entity_poly.type
_entity_poly.pdbx_seq_one_letter_code
_entity_poly.pdbx_strand_id
1 'polypeptide(L)'
;MSAIVCGKRSFFDDLQSPSPTSASPPVSKKLRCSSSTSPVRFSASPPPSTFMDQLRALFPNMDSQLIEKALEECGNDLDAAIKRLHELHLVYANGKSVTDGEMDNGEKPANGPDVRSEGPSLQNNLPADGAEWVELLVREMMSATSIDDARARATRVLESLEQSISAHAGAGAAQSVHKENMMLKEQIEMLLRENTILKRAVSIQHERQKEYDDRNQEVQQLKQLIAQYQEQLKTLEVNNYALKMHLRQAQQSNSIPGRFHPDIF
;
A
#
# COMPACT_ATOMS: atom_id res chain seq x y z
N MET A 1 45.23 -30.68 -5.14
CA MET A 1 44.02 -30.99 -4.37
C MET A 1 42.88 -31.07 -5.39
N SER A 2 42.67 -32.19 -6.08
CA SER A 2 41.87 -33.38 -5.69
C SER A 2 40.43 -32.97 -5.30
N ALA A 3 39.33 -33.50 -5.85
CA ALA A 3 39.11 -34.71 -6.63
C ALA A 3 37.79 -34.63 -7.44
N ILE A 4 37.72 -35.51 -8.45
CA ILE A 4 36.56 -35.94 -9.24
C ILE A 4 35.69 -36.88 -8.38
N VAL A 5 34.37 -36.80 -8.48
CA VAL A 5 33.44 -37.89 -8.12
C VAL A 5 32.47 -38.16 -9.27
N CYS A 6 32.14 -39.44 -9.40
CA CYS A 6 31.84 -40.21 -10.60
C CYS A 6 30.40 -40.76 -10.59
N GLY A 7 29.84 -41.02 -11.78
CA GLY A 7 28.80 -42.04 -12.05
C GLY A 7 27.34 -41.57 -11.94
N LYS A 8 26.38 -42.02 -12.77
CA LYS A 8 26.24 -43.33 -13.43
C LYS A 8 25.33 -43.23 -14.69
N ARG A 9 25.57 -44.12 -15.66
CA ARG A 9 24.80 -44.34 -16.91
C ARG A 9 23.50 -45.12 -16.66
N SER A 10 22.51 -44.98 -17.55
CA SER A 10 21.66 -46.12 -17.97
C SER A 10 21.24 -45.93 -19.43
N PHE A 11 21.41 -47.00 -20.19
CA PHE A 11 21.14 -47.16 -21.61
C PHE A 11 19.77 -47.81 -21.81
N PHE A 12 19.12 -47.53 -22.94
CA PHE A 12 18.40 -48.57 -23.67
C PHE A 12 18.57 -48.32 -25.17
N ASP A 13 19.18 -49.29 -25.82
CA ASP A 13 19.40 -49.42 -27.25
C ASP A 13 18.48 -50.58 -27.67
N ASP A 14 17.59 -50.36 -28.64
CA ASP A 14 16.92 -51.48 -29.32
C ASP A 14 16.80 -51.15 -30.80
N LEU A 15 17.25 -52.13 -31.59
CA LEU A 15 17.74 -52.00 -32.95
C LEU A 15 16.63 -52.29 -33.96
N GLN A 16 16.58 -51.54 -35.07
CA GLN A 16 16.32 -52.10 -36.41
C GLN A 16 16.71 -51.09 -37.51
N SER A 17 17.44 -51.60 -38.50
CA SER A 17 18.11 -50.91 -39.61
C SER A 17 17.27 -50.98 -40.92
N PRO A 18 17.77 -50.57 -42.12
CA PRO A 18 17.53 -49.24 -42.71
C PRO A 18 16.90 -49.28 -44.12
N SER A 19 16.27 -48.19 -44.57
CA SER A 19 16.20 -47.73 -45.98
C SER A 19 15.50 -46.36 -46.11
N PRO A 20 15.79 -45.57 -47.17
CA PRO A 20 15.87 -44.11 -47.06
C PRO A 20 14.80 -43.37 -47.87
N THR A 21 14.13 -42.38 -47.28
CA THR A 21 13.79 -41.11 -47.96
C THR A 21 13.11 -40.14 -46.99
N SER A 22 13.46 -38.86 -47.14
CA SER A 22 12.72 -37.67 -46.68
C SER A 22 12.97 -37.15 -45.24
N ALA A 23 13.65 -36.00 -45.22
CA ALA A 23 13.48 -34.81 -44.37
C ALA A 23 13.92 -34.80 -42.89
N SER A 24 15.03 -34.09 -42.66
CA SER A 24 15.37 -33.11 -41.58
C SER A 24 15.31 -33.48 -40.08
N PRO A 25 16.36 -33.15 -39.28
CA PRO A 25 16.36 -33.29 -37.80
C PRO A 25 16.35 -31.90 -37.07
N PRO A 26 16.39 -31.80 -35.73
CA PRO A 26 15.18 -31.58 -34.90
C PRO A 26 15.32 -30.43 -33.84
N VAL A 27 14.30 -30.28 -32.97
CA VAL A 27 14.39 -30.09 -31.48
C VAL A 27 13.50 -28.98 -30.87
N SER A 28 12.64 -29.44 -29.94
CA SER A 28 12.15 -28.85 -28.67
C SER A 28 11.07 -27.76 -28.57
N LYS A 29 10.04 -28.15 -27.78
CA LYS A 29 9.35 -27.43 -26.68
C LYS A 29 8.70 -26.08 -27.02
N LYS A 30 7.37 -26.06 -27.17
CA LYS A 30 6.58 -24.83 -27.09
C LYS A 30 5.54 -24.90 -25.97
N LEU A 31 5.73 -23.98 -25.01
CA LEU A 31 4.78 -23.60 -23.98
C LEU A 31 3.40 -23.32 -24.58
N ARG A 32 2.36 -23.81 -23.92
CA ARG A 32 0.99 -23.34 -24.10
C ARG A 32 0.77 -22.19 -23.11
N CYS A 33 1.00 -20.96 -23.55
CA CYS A 33 0.55 -19.77 -22.85
C CYS A 33 -0.95 -19.59 -23.12
N SER A 34 -1.78 -19.71 -22.09
CA SER A 34 -3.15 -19.19 -22.13
C SER A 34 -3.06 -17.68 -21.96
N SER A 35 -3.47 -16.95 -22.99
CA SER A 35 -3.73 -15.51 -22.92
C SER A 35 -4.90 -15.25 -21.97
N SER A 36 -4.65 -14.64 -20.83
CA SER A 36 -5.68 -13.93 -20.05
C SER A 36 -5.44 -12.44 -20.24
N THR A 37 -5.90 -11.91 -21.37
CA THR A 37 -6.10 -10.47 -21.54
C THR A 37 -7.32 -10.07 -20.72
N SER A 38 -7.11 -9.79 -19.44
CA SER A 38 -8.07 -9.05 -18.65
C SER A 38 -7.97 -7.58 -19.06
N PRO A 39 -9.05 -6.93 -19.54
CA PRO A 39 -9.01 -5.50 -19.78
C PRO A 39 -8.89 -4.81 -18.41
N VAL A 40 -7.87 -3.97 -18.28
CA VAL A 40 -7.76 -3.00 -17.20
C VAL A 40 -9.04 -2.16 -17.25
N ARG A 41 -10.00 -2.45 -16.35
CA ARG A 41 -11.11 -1.54 -16.11
C ARG A 41 -10.48 -0.34 -15.40
N PHE A 42 -10.36 0.78 -16.12
CA PHE A 42 -10.39 2.07 -15.45
C PHE A 42 -11.59 2.03 -14.52
N SER A 43 -11.37 2.30 -13.23
CA SER A 43 -12.44 2.42 -12.26
C SER A 43 -13.39 3.47 -12.81
N ALA A 44 -14.54 3.04 -13.33
CA ALA A 44 -15.61 3.95 -13.65
C ALA A 44 -15.90 4.71 -12.35
N SER A 45 -15.93 6.04 -12.44
CA SER A 45 -16.47 6.88 -11.38
C SER A 45 -17.78 6.22 -10.91
N PRO A 46 -17.91 5.91 -9.61
CA PRO A 46 -19.13 5.33 -9.08
C PRO A 46 -20.31 6.22 -9.48
N PRO A 47 -21.44 5.67 -9.94
CA PRO A 47 -22.60 6.48 -10.27
C PRO A 47 -23.01 7.29 -9.02
N PRO A 48 -23.48 8.53 -9.16
CA PRO A 48 -23.74 9.46 -8.05
C PRO A 48 -24.65 8.87 -6.96
N SER A 49 -25.50 7.88 -7.31
CA SER A 49 -26.32 7.12 -6.37
C SER A 49 -25.51 6.38 -5.30
N THR A 50 -24.33 5.85 -5.63
CA THR A 50 -23.48 5.10 -4.68
C THR A 50 -22.80 5.98 -3.64
N PHE A 51 -22.51 7.25 -3.98
CA PHE A 51 -21.96 8.21 -3.01
C PHE A 51 -23.01 8.65 -2.00
N MET A 52 -24.23 8.86 -2.46
CA MET A 52 -25.37 9.19 -1.59
C MET A 52 -25.67 8.07 -0.58
N ASP A 53 -25.65 6.81 -1.01
CA ASP A 53 -25.89 5.67 -0.13
C ASP A 53 -24.77 5.52 0.93
N GLN A 54 -23.51 5.81 0.56
CA GLN A 54 -22.39 5.79 1.49
C GLN A 54 -22.46 6.91 2.53
N LEU A 55 -22.81 8.13 2.11
CA LEU A 55 -22.97 9.26 3.03
C LEU A 55 -24.15 9.06 3.99
N ARG A 56 -25.27 8.49 3.51
CA ARG A 56 -26.42 8.15 4.36
C ARG A 56 -26.07 7.08 5.41
N ALA A 57 -25.21 6.12 5.06
CA ALA A 57 -24.71 5.13 6.02
C ALA A 57 -23.79 5.74 7.09
N LEU A 58 -22.98 6.75 6.72
CA LEU A 58 -22.08 7.45 7.65
C LEU A 58 -22.80 8.46 8.55
N PHE A 59 -23.93 9.02 8.09
CA PHE A 59 -24.72 10.00 8.83
C PHE A 59 -26.21 9.60 8.92
N PRO A 60 -26.57 8.55 9.69
CA PRO A 60 -27.94 8.03 9.76
C PRO A 60 -28.96 9.03 10.35
N ASN A 61 -28.47 10.01 11.12
CA ASN A 61 -29.28 10.97 11.85
C ASN A 61 -29.46 12.31 11.12
N MET A 62 -28.92 12.43 9.89
CA MET A 62 -28.91 13.67 9.13
C MET A 62 -29.89 13.61 7.96
N ASP A 63 -30.54 14.74 7.66
CA ASP A 63 -31.54 14.81 6.59
C ASP A 63 -30.90 14.48 5.22
N SER A 64 -31.57 13.65 4.44
CA SER A 64 -31.12 13.23 3.12
C SER A 64 -30.98 14.41 2.16
N GLN A 65 -31.78 15.47 2.31
CA GLN A 65 -31.66 16.67 1.49
C GLN A 65 -30.40 17.48 1.80
N LEU A 66 -29.94 17.49 3.07
CA LEU A 66 -28.69 18.15 3.46
C LEU A 66 -27.46 17.38 2.96
N ILE A 67 -27.55 16.05 2.96
CA ILE A 67 -26.51 15.17 2.41
C ILE A 67 -26.38 15.38 0.89
N GLU A 68 -27.49 15.42 0.17
CA GLU A 68 -27.53 15.66 -1.27
C GLU A 68 -26.95 17.03 -1.63
N LYS A 69 -27.40 18.08 -0.93
CA LYS A 69 -26.90 19.44 -1.14
C LYS A 69 -25.40 19.57 -0.84
N ALA A 70 -24.90 18.93 0.22
CA ALA A 70 -23.48 18.94 0.54
C ALA A 70 -22.64 18.23 -0.53
N LEU A 71 -23.15 17.12 -1.09
CA LEU A 71 -22.49 16.40 -2.17
C LEU A 71 -22.47 17.21 -3.48
N GLU A 72 -23.57 17.89 -3.80
CA GLU A 72 -23.65 18.81 -4.95
C GLU A 72 -22.69 19.99 -4.82
N GLU A 73 -22.65 20.65 -3.65
CA GLU A 73 -21.74 21.76 -3.37
C GLU A 73 -20.27 21.35 -3.37
N CYS A 74 -19.98 20.10 -2.99
CA CYS A 74 -18.64 19.51 -3.03
C CYS A 74 -18.28 18.90 -4.39
N GLY A 75 -19.11 19.06 -5.43
CA GLY A 75 -18.79 18.60 -6.78
C GLY A 75 -18.68 17.09 -6.91
N ASN A 76 -19.49 16.33 -6.16
CA ASN A 76 -19.44 14.87 -6.07
C ASN A 76 -18.12 14.31 -5.49
N ASP A 77 -17.34 15.13 -4.79
CA ASP A 77 -16.20 14.67 -3.98
C ASP A 77 -16.69 14.17 -2.62
N LEU A 78 -16.62 12.84 -2.43
CA LEU A 78 -17.06 12.18 -1.21
C LEU A 78 -16.27 12.63 0.02
N ASP A 79 -14.96 12.82 -0.09
CA ASP A 79 -14.11 13.19 1.06
C ASP A 79 -14.37 14.64 1.50
N ALA A 80 -14.61 15.54 0.54
CA ALA A 80 -15.01 16.91 0.82
C ALA A 80 -16.41 16.99 1.44
N ALA A 81 -17.36 16.20 0.94
CA ALA A 81 -18.72 16.11 1.48
C ALA A 81 -18.73 15.57 2.92
N ILE A 82 -17.95 14.52 3.22
CA ILE A 82 -17.81 13.96 4.58
C ILE A 82 -17.28 15.01 5.56
N LYS A 83 -16.27 15.79 5.17
CA LYS A 83 -15.70 16.84 6.04
C LYS A 83 -16.73 17.93 6.36
N ARG A 84 -17.46 18.40 5.35
CA ARG A 84 -18.51 19.41 5.56
C ARG A 84 -19.67 18.90 6.41
N LEU A 85 -20.12 17.68 6.17
CA LEU A 85 -21.20 17.08 6.96
C LEU A 85 -20.80 16.89 8.43
N HIS A 86 -19.54 16.52 8.71
CA HIS A 86 -19.02 16.51 10.08
C HIS A 86 -19.00 17.90 10.73
N GLU A 87 -18.60 18.93 9.99
CA GLU A 87 -18.57 20.31 10.49
C GLU A 87 -20.00 20.81 10.81
N LEU A 88 -20.96 20.54 9.92
CA LEU A 88 -22.38 20.84 10.15
C LEU A 88 -22.94 20.08 11.36
N HIS A 89 -22.58 18.81 11.54
CA HIS A 89 -23.00 18.02 12.70
C HIS A 89 -22.44 18.59 14.01
N LEU A 90 -21.20 19.09 13.99
CA LEU A 90 -20.57 19.73 15.15
C LEU A 90 -21.24 21.08 15.48
N VAL A 91 -21.56 21.89 14.48
CA VAL A 91 -22.27 23.17 14.65
C VAL A 91 -23.70 22.95 15.14
N TYR A 92 -24.39 21.91 14.67
CA TYR A 92 -25.74 21.55 15.12
C TYR A 92 -25.75 21.00 16.55
N ALA A 93 -24.73 20.23 16.94
CA ALA A 93 -24.54 19.76 18.32
C ALA A 93 -24.19 20.91 19.28
N ASN A 94 -23.46 21.92 18.81
CA ASN A 94 -23.06 23.08 19.62
C ASN A 94 -24.10 24.22 19.64
N GLY A 95 -25.07 24.21 18.71
CA GLY A 95 -26.14 25.22 18.59
C GLY A 95 -27.31 25.06 19.59
N LYS A 96 -27.30 24.04 20.45
CA LYS A 96 -28.36 23.82 21.47
C LYS A 96 -28.06 24.47 22.82
N SER A 97 -27.10 25.39 22.89
CA SER A 97 -26.69 26.07 24.12
C SER A 97 -26.49 27.57 23.90
N VAL A 98 -27.52 28.30 23.48
CA VAL A 98 -27.57 29.75 23.72
C VAL A 98 -29.03 30.18 23.94
N THR A 99 -29.40 30.33 25.21
CA THR A 99 -30.37 31.35 25.66
C THR A 99 -29.84 31.94 26.96
N ASP A 100 -29.57 33.25 26.89
CA ASP A 100 -29.58 34.28 27.94
C ASP A 100 -28.85 34.09 29.27
N GLY A 101 -28.06 35.11 29.62
CA GLY A 101 -27.64 35.32 31.00
C GLY A 101 -26.40 36.19 31.14
N GLU A 102 -26.57 37.49 30.94
CA GLU A 102 -25.66 38.60 31.25
C GLU A 102 -25.45 38.80 32.77
N MET A 103 -24.39 39.56 33.15
CA MET A 103 -23.96 40.02 34.50
C MET A 103 -23.00 39.08 35.28
N ASP A 104 -21.98 39.52 36.01
CA ASP A 104 -21.35 40.81 36.34
C ASP A 104 -20.03 40.50 37.11
N ASN A 105 -19.17 41.50 37.24
CA ASN A 105 -17.92 41.65 38.01
C ASN A 105 -17.87 40.88 39.36
N GLY A 106 -16.73 40.58 40.00
CA GLY A 106 -15.38 41.10 39.98
C GLY A 106 -14.77 40.89 41.38
N GLU A 107 -13.45 40.68 41.41
CA GLU A 107 -12.50 40.92 42.51
C GLU A 107 -12.62 40.24 43.91
N LYS A 108 -11.39 39.96 44.39
CA LYS A 108 -10.89 39.24 45.58
C LYS A 108 -10.65 40.27 46.73
N PRO A 109 -9.88 39.96 47.82
CA PRO A 109 -9.96 38.98 48.94
C PRO A 109 -10.23 39.68 50.32
N ALA A 110 -10.43 38.91 51.41
CA ALA A 110 -9.63 39.02 52.65
C ALA A 110 -10.20 38.20 53.84
N ASN A 111 -9.35 37.30 54.35
CA ASN A 111 -9.09 36.88 55.74
C ASN A 111 -10.19 36.92 56.81
N GLY A 112 -10.44 35.76 57.40
CA GLY A 112 -10.87 35.55 58.79
C GLY A 112 -10.70 34.07 59.15
N PRO A 113 -9.97 33.71 60.23
CA PRO A 113 -9.64 32.33 60.54
C PRO A 113 -10.83 31.71 61.28
N ASP A 114 -11.52 30.76 60.65
CA ASP A 114 -12.52 29.98 61.37
C ASP A 114 -12.10 28.51 61.44
N VAL A 115 -12.18 28.03 62.67
CA VAL A 115 -11.68 26.76 63.17
C VAL A 115 -12.48 25.64 62.50
N ARG A 116 -11.93 25.08 61.41
CA ARG A 116 -12.46 23.86 60.83
C ARG A 116 -11.93 22.67 61.63
N SER A 117 -12.76 22.24 62.57
CA SER A 117 -12.75 20.95 63.24
C SER A 117 -12.13 19.85 62.37
N GLU A 118 -11.01 19.30 62.84
CA GLU A 118 -10.39 18.09 62.31
C GLU A 118 -11.38 16.93 62.49
N GLY A 119 -12.16 16.66 61.44
CA GLY A 119 -12.72 15.33 61.22
C GLY A 119 -11.61 14.42 60.67
N PRO A 120 -11.52 13.16 61.10
CA PRO A 120 -10.45 12.26 60.69
C PRO A 120 -10.48 12.09 59.16
N SER A 121 -9.39 12.50 58.51
CA SER A 121 -9.16 12.31 57.09
C SER A 121 -9.13 10.82 56.77
N LEU A 122 -10.22 10.29 56.22
CA LEU A 122 -10.34 8.97 55.61
C LEU A 122 -9.65 8.94 54.23
N GLN A 123 -8.41 9.41 54.11
CA GLN A 123 -7.72 9.48 52.81
C GLN A 123 -6.83 8.30 52.46
N ASN A 124 -6.67 7.29 53.33
CA ASN A 124 -5.58 6.33 53.12
C ASN A 124 -5.96 4.87 52.84
N ASN A 125 -7.24 4.49 52.72
CA ASN A 125 -7.61 3.14 52.28
C ASN A 125 -8.96 3.16 51.56
N LEU A 126 -8.98 3.56 50.28
CA LEU A 126 -10.19 3.43 49.47
C LEU A 126 -10.44 1.94 49.18
N PRO A 127 -11.67 1.42 49.42
CA PRO A 127 -12.02 0.04 49.12
C PRO A 127 -11.74 -0.33 47.66
N ALA A 128 -11.13 -1.50 47.44
CA ALA A 128 -10.74 -1.98 46.12
C ALA A 128 -11.86 -2.76 45.42
N ASP A 129 -12.78 -3.35 46.18
CA ASP A 129 -13.87 -4.16 45.65
C ASP A 129 -15.25 -3.74 46.19
N GLY A 130 -16.30 -4.22 45.50
CA GLY A 130 -17.68 -3.90 45.87
C GLY A 130 -18.11 -4.43 47.25
N ALA A 131 -17.49 -5.50 47.75
CA ALA A 131 -17.82 -6.07 49.05
C ALA A 131 -17.28 -5.18 50.18
N GLU A 132 -16.05 -4.68 50.05
CA GLU A 132 -15.43 -3.73 50.97
C GLU A 132 -16.19 -2.40 51.01
N TRP A 133 -16.73 -1.92 49.87
CA TRP A 133 -17.62 -0.75 49.83
C TRP A 133 -18.93 -0.97 50.61
N VAL A 134 -19.54 -2.16 50.48
CA VAL A 134 -20.75 -2.53 51.23
C VAL A 134 -20.45 -2.65 52.72
N GLU A 135 -19.34 -3.29 53.10
CA GLU A 135 -18.91 -3.41 54.49
C GLU A 135 -18.57 -2.07 55.13
N LEU A 136 -17.95 -1.16 54.38
CA LEU A 136 -17.67 0.21 54.83
C LEU A 136 -18.97 0.99 55.06
N LEU A 137 -19.94 0.89 54.14
CA LEU A 137 -21.24 1.53 54.27
C LEU A 137 -22.00 1.01 55.50
N VAL A 138 -22.10 -0.30 55.67
CA VAL A 138 -22.79 -0.94 56.81
C VAL A 138 -22.13 -0.54 58.13
N ARG A 139 -20.80 -0.55 58.20
CA ARG A 139 -20.03 -0.15 59.37
C ARG A 139 -20.21 1.32 59.74
N GLU A 140 -20.21 2.22 58.76
CA GLU A 140 -20.47 3.65 58.99
C GLU A 140 -21.92 3.92 59.41
N MET A 141 -22.89 3.16 58.89
CA MET A 141 -24.28 3.29 59.32
C MET A 141 -24.53 2.72 60.73
N MET A 142 -23.86 1.63 61.10
CA MET A 142 -23.96 1.02 62.44
C MET A 142 -23.34 1.89 63.54
N SER A 143 -22.42 2.81 63.20
CA SER A 143 -21.81 3.75 64.15
C SER A 143 -22.58 5.07 64.29
N ALA A 144 -23.66 5.25 63.53
CA ALA A 144 -24.44 6.48 63.54
C ALA A 144 -25.26 6.64 64.83
N THR A 145 -25.32 7.87 65.33
CA THR A 145 -26.03 8.22 66.57
C THR A 145 -27.48 8.68 66.35
N SER A 146 -27.83 8.99 65.10
CA SER A 146 -29.16 9.38 64.67
C SER A 146 -29.39 8.99 63.21
N ILE A 147 -30.65 9.03 62.76
CA ILE A 147 -30.98 8.74 61.37
C ILE A 147 -30.40 9.77 60.39
N ASP A 148 -30.28 11.02 60.82
CA ASP A 148 -29.68 12.09 60.01
C ASP A 148 -28.17 11.96 59.92
N ASP A 149 -27.51 11.52 61.01
CA ASP A 149 -26.09 11.16 61.03
C ASP A 149 -25.81 9.95 60.11
N ALA A 150 -26.65 8.91 60.16
CA ALA A 150 -26.56 7.76 59.25
C ALA A 150 -26.70 8.17 57.79
N ARG A 151 -27.64 9.08 57.49
CA ARG A 151 -27.83 9.63 56.14
C ARG A 151 -26.61 10.42 55.68
N ALA A 152 -26.09 11.32 56.51
CA ALA A 152 -24.90 12.11 56.18
C ALA A 152 -23.66 11.23 55.93
N ARG A 153 -23.48 10.16 56.71
CA ARG A 153 -22.41 9.17 56.52
C ARG A 153 -22.59 8.38 55.23
N ALA A 154 -23.79 7.88 54.96
CA ALA A 154 -24.09 7.16 53.73
C ALA A 154 -23.83 8.02 52.49
N THR A 155 -24.25 9.29 52.51
CA THR A 155 -23.97 10.25 51.42
C THR A 155 -22.46 10.39 51.18
N ARG A 156 -21.65 10.58 52.23
CA ARG A 156 -20.19 10.71 52.10
C ARG A 156 -19.53 9.46 51.51
N VAL A 157 -19.96 8.28 51.93
CA VAL A 157 -19.43 7.00 51.40
C VAL A 157 -19.80 6.84 49.92
N LEU A 158 -21.04 7.17 49.54
CA LEU A 158 -21.48 7.10 48.14
C LEU A 158 -20.80 8.14 47.24
N GLU A 159 -20.58 9.36 47.73
CA GLU A 159 -19.78 10.38 47.02
C GLU A 159 -18.34 9.90 46.79
N SER A 160 -17.74 9.24 47.79
CA SER A 160 -16.40 8.67 47.67
C SER A 160 -16.34 7.53 46.66
N LEU A 161 -17.39 6.70 46.60
CA LEU A 161 -17.55 5.65 45.61
C LEU A 161 -17.70 6.23 44.20
N GLU A 162 -18.52 7.27 44.01
CA GLU A 162 -18.69 7.96 42.73
C GLU A 162 -17.36 8.55 42.22
N GLN A 163 -16.60 9.20 43.11
CA GLN A 163 -15.27 9.72 42.78
C GLN A 163 -14.30 8.60 42.39
N SER A 164 -14.33 7.48 43.11
CA SER A 164 -13.51 6.29 42.80
C SER A 164 -13.84 5.71 41.42
N ILE A 165 -15.14 5.50 41.13
CA ILE A 165 -15.61 4.97 39.85
C ILE A 165 -15.23 5.93 38.71
N SER A 166 -15.46 7.23 38.88
CA SER A 166 -15.16 8.24 37.87
C SER A 166 -13.66 8.31 37.57
N ALA A 167 -12.81 8.29 38.60
CA ALA A 167 -11.36 8.27 38.44
C ALA A 167 -10.89 7.00 37.74
N HIS A 168 -11.41 5.83 38.13
CA HIS A 168 -11.04 4.56 37.54
C HIS A 168 -11.49 4.44 36.08
N ALA A 169 -12.74 4.80 35.77
CA ALA A 169 -13.26 4.81 34.41
C ALA A 169 -12.47 5.75 33.49
N GLY A 170 -12.11 6.95 33.98
CA GLY A 170 -11.27 7.90 33.25
C GLY A 170 -9.86 7.38 33.00
N ALA A 171 -9.22 6.80 34.02
CA ALA A 171 -7.87 6.24 33.91
C ALA A 171 -7.82 5.02 32.98
N GLY A 172 -8.80 4.12 33.05
CA GLY A 172 -8.91 2.96 32.17
C GLY A 172 -9.12 3.36 30.70
N ALA A 173 -10.01 4.33 30.45
CA ALA A 173 -10.22 4.88 29.12
C ALA A 173 -8.94 5.53 28.57
N ALA A 174 -8.29 6.40 29.34
CA ALA A 174 -7.05 7.05 28.94
C ALA A 174 -5.91 6.05 28.66
N GLN A 175 -5.76 5.02 29.49
CA GLN A 175 -4.75 3.97 29.30
C GLN A 175 -5.03 3.15 28.05
N SER A 176 -6.28 2.78 27.79
CA SER A 176 -6.67 2.03 26.59
C SER A 176 -6.37 2.81 25.31
N VAL A 177 -6.77 4.09 25.27
CA VAL A 177 -6.51 5.01 24.15
C VAL A 177 -5.01 5.23 23.97
N HIS A 178 -4.23 5.35 25.05
CA HIS A 178 -2.78 5.49 24.97
C HIS A 178 -2.13 4.24 24.35
N LYS A 179 -2.56 3.04 24.77
CA LYS A 179 -2.06 1.78 24.24
C LYS A 179 -2.38 1.61 22.75
N GLU A 180 -3.61 1.94 22.35
CA GLU A 180 -4.01 1.93 20.94
C GLU A 180 -3.20 2.91 20.10
N ASN A 181 -2.99 4.13 20.60
CA ASN A 181 -2.14 5.13 19.93
C ASN A 181 -0.70 4.65 19.74
N MET A 182 -0.12 3.94 20.71
CA MET A 182 1.21 3.34 20.55
C MET A 182 1.23 2.28 19.46
N MET A 183 0.26 1.36 19.46
CA MET A 183 0.15 0.34 18.41
C MET A 183 -0.07 0.92 17.01
N LEU A 184 -0.88 1.97 16.89
CA LEU A 184 -1.12 2.65 15.61
C LEU A 184 0.15 3.35 15.11
N LYS A 185 0.92 3.99 16.00
CA LYS A 185 2.21 4.62 15.64
C LYS A 185 3.22 3.59 15.15
N GLU A 186 3.32 2.44 15.82
CA GLU A 186 4.20 1.34 15.38
C GLU A 186 3.82 0.81 14.00
N GLN A 187 2.51 0.61 13.75
CA GLN A 187 2.02 0.18 12.44
C GLN A 187 2.32 1.20 11.34
N ILE A 188 2.12 2.49 11.60
CA ILE A 188 2.47 3.57 10.65
C ILE A 188 3.97 3.54 10.35
N GLU A 189 4.81 3.38 11.36
CA GLU A 189 6.26 3.33 11.17
C GLU A 189 6.70 2.10 10.35
N MET A 190 6.06 0.95 10.57
CA MET A 190 6.27 -0.25 9.76
C MET A 190 5.88 0.00 8.30
N LEU A 191 4.70 0.54 8.04
CA LEU A 191 4.22 0.86 6.69
C LEU A 191 5.14 1.84 5.98
N LEU A 192 5.70 2.83 6.68
CA LEU A 192 6.67 3.78 6.11
C LEU A 192 7.98 3.09 5.71
N ARG A 193 8.47 2.15 6.52
CA ARG A 193 9.64 1.33 6.18
C ARG A 193 9.38 0.48 4.95
N GLU A 194 8.25 -0.21 4.89
CA GLU A 194 7.84 -1.02 3.74
C GLU A 194 7.68 -0.17 2.47
N ASN A 195 7.05 1.01 2.58
CA ASN A 195 6.91 1.95 1.47
C ASN A 195 8.27 2.39 0.91
N THR A 196 9.26 2.58 1.79
CA THR A 196 10.64 2.91 1.38
C THR A 196 11.30 1.76 0.64
N ILE A 197 11.10 0.52 1.09
CA ILE A 197 11.62 -0.69 0.41
C ILE A 197 10.96 -0.83 -0.96
N LEU A 198 9.63 -0.65 -1.05
CA LEU A 198 8.89 -0.71 -2.31
C LEU A 198 9.35 0.37 -3.29
N LYS A 199 9.54 1.62 -2.84
CA LYS A 199 10.09 2.70 -3.67
C LYS A 199 11.46 2.33 -4.25
N ARG A 200 12.36 1.78 -3.42
CA ARG A 200 13.68 1.30 -3.89
C ARG A 200 13.55 0.18 -4.90
N ALA A 201 12.67 -0.79 -4.66
CA ALA A 201 12.44 -1.89 -5.59
C ALA A 201 11.90 -1.40 -6.95
N VAL A 202 10.97 -0.44 -6.94
CA VAL A 202 10.43 0.18 -8.16
C VAL A 202 11.51 0.94 -8.92
N SER A 203 12.37 1.71 -8.24
CA SER A 203 13.50 2.39 -8.88
C SER A 203 14.45 1.41 -9.57
N ILE A 204 14.83 0.31 -8.90
CA ILE A 204 15.68 -0.73 -9.49
C ILE A 204 15.00 -1.40 -10.68
N GLN A 205 13.70 -1.68 -10.59
CA GLN A 205 12.96 -2.29 -11.68
C GLN A 205 12.88 -1.36 -12.89
N HIS A 206 12.69 -0.06 -12.67
CA HIS A 206 12.67 0.93 -13.74
C HIS A 206 14.03 1.06 -14.43
N GLU A 207 15.12 1.09 -13.67
CA GLU A 207 16.49 1.11 -14.21
C GLU A 207 16.77 -0.12 -15.09
N ARG A 208 16.44 -1.32 -14.60
CA ARG A 208 16.59 -2.57 -15.37
C ARG A 208 15.75 -2.59 -16.64
N GLN A 209 14.52 -2.05 -16.58
CA GLN A 209 13.66 -1.97 -17.76
C GLN A 209 14.28 -1.03 -18.80
N LYS A 210 14.80 0.11 -18.37
CA LYS A 210 15.47 1.06 -19.25
C LYS A 210 16.69 0.43 -19.92
N GLU A 211 17.55 -0.25 -19.16
CA GLU A 211 18.70 -0.97 -19.72
C GLU A 211 18.27 -2.02 -20.75
N TYR A 212 17.19 -2.75 -20.50
CA TYR A 212 16.64 -3.71 -21.44
C TYR A 212 16.17 -3.04 -22.74
N ASP A 213 15.48 -1.90 -22.63
CA ASP A 213 14.99 -1.15 -23.78
C ASP A 213 16.15 -0.60 -24.63
N ASP A 214 17.18 -0.05 -23.97
CA ASP A 214 18.41 0.44 -24.62
C ASP A 214 19.13 -0.71 -25.36
N ARG A 215 19.28 -1.87 -24.70
CA ARG A 215 19.87 -3.07 -25.33
C ARG A 215 19.05 -3.59 -26.49
N ASN A 216 17.72 -3.54 -26.40
CA ASN A 216 16.84 -3.95 -27.49
C ASN A 216 17.01 -3.02 -28.70
N GLN A 217 17.20 -1.71 -28.48
CA GLN A 217 17.52 -0.76 -29.54
C GLN A 217 18.89 -1.06 -30.18
N GLU A 218 19.94 -1.32 -29.40
CA GLU A 218 21.25 -1.74 -29.92
C GLU A 218 21.13 -3.00 -30.79
N VAL A 219 20.38 -4.00 -30.32
CA VAL A 219 20.15 -5.25 -31.08
C VAL A 219 19.43 -4.97 -32.40
N GLN A 220 18.46 -4.05 -32.43
CA GLN A 220 17.79 -3.65 -33.67
C GLN A 220 18.75 -2.96 -34.64
N GLN A 221 19.59 -2.05 -34.15
CA GLN A 221 20.61 -1.38 -34.97
C GLN A 221 21.62 -2.38 -35.55
N LEU A 222 22.09 -3.33 -34.74
CA LEU A 222 23.00 -4.38 -35.21
C LEU A 222 22.35 -5.28 -36.26
N LYS A 223 21.08 -5.65 -36.09
CA LYS A 223 20.34 -6.41 -37.11
C LYS A 223 20.27 -5.66 -38.44
N GLN A 224 20.03 -4.35 -38.41
CA GLN A 224 20.02 -3.53 -39.62
C GLN A 224 21.40 -3.48 -40.28
N LEU A 225 22.46 -3.30 -39.50
CA LEU A 225 23.84 -3.28 -40.02
C LEU A 225 24.24 -4.64 -40.63
N ILE A 226 23.86 -5.75 -39.99
CA ILE A 226 24.08 -7.10 -40.53
C ILE A 226 23.35 -7.27 -41.87
N ALA A 227 22.10 -6.82 -41.97
CA ALA A 227 21.34 -6.89 -43.22
C ALA A 227 22.02 -6.09 -44.33
N GLN A 228 22.54 -4.90 -44.03
CA GLN A 228 23.31 -4.09 -44.98
C GLN A 228 24.57 -4.79 -45.46
N TYR A 229 25.37 -5.38 -44.55
CA TYR A 229 26.57 -6.12 -44.95
C TYR A 229 26.25 -7.38 -45.76
N GLN A 230 25.15 -8.08 -45.45
CA GLN A 230 24.69 -9.22 -46.25
C GLN A 230 24.32 -8.80 -47.68
N GLU A 231 23.70 -7.62 -47.86
CA GLU A 231 23.37 -7.09 -49.18
C GLU A 231 24.62 -6.67 -49.97
N GLN A 232 25.59 -6.03 -49.31
CA GLN A 232 26.87 -5.68 -49.92
C GLN A 232 27.64 -6.93 -50.37
N LEU A 233 27.66 -7.99 -49.56
CA LEU A 233 28.29 -9.27 -49.93
C LEU A 233 27.63 -9.88 -51.17
N LYS A 234 26.30 -9.96 -51.22
CA LYS A 234 25.57 -10.45 -52.40
C LYS A 234 25.90 -9.64 -53.65
N THR A 235 25.99 -8.31 -53.52
CA THR A 235 26.34 -7.42 -54.65
C THR A 235 27.75 -7.71 -55.16
N LEU A 236 28.72 -7.85 -54.25
CA LEU A 236 30.10 -8.18 -54.60
C LEU A 236 30.23 -9.58 -55.22
N GLU A 237 29.48 -10.56 -54.72
CA GLU A 237 29.42 -11.91 -55.28
C GLU A 237 28.92 -11.90 -56.73
N VAL A 238 27.83 -11.18 -57.00
CA VAL A 238 27.28 -11.00 -58.36
C VAL A 238 28.28 -10.30 -59.28
N ASN A 239 28.91 -9.22 -58.80
CA ASN A 239 29.92 -8.49 -59.59
C ASN A 239 31.14 -9.36 -59.91
N ASN A 240 31.63 -10.13 -58.93
CA ASN A 240 32.75 -11.03 -59.14
C ASN A 240 32.41 -12.14 -60.15
N TYR A 241 31.20 -12.69 -60.06
CA TYR A 241 30.71 -13.66 -61.04
C TYR A 241 30.65 -13.06 -62.45
N ALA A 242 30.08 -11.86 -62.60
CA ALA A 242 30.01 -11.17 -63.89
C ALA A 242 31.40 -10.93 -64.48
N LEU A 243 32.35 -10.41 -63.68
CA LEU A 243 33.74 -10.21 -64.09
C LEU A 243 34.41 -11.52 -64.51
N LYS A 244 34.20 -12.60 -63.75
CA LYS A 244 34.75 -13.93 -64.09
C LYS A 244 34.19 -14.46 -65.41
N MET A 245 32.91 -14.22 -65.68
CA MET A 245 32.28 -14.61 -66.95
C MET A 245 32.82 -13.78 -68.13
N HIS A 246 32.95 -12.46 -67.97
CA HIS A 246 33.55 -11.58 -68.98
C HIS A 246 35.01 -11.94 -69.27
N LEU A 247 35.81 -12.23 -68.23
CA LEU A 247 37.19 -12.66 -68.40
C LEU A 247 37.29 -13.95 -69.22
N ARG A 248 36.45 -14.95 -68.93
CA ARG A 248 36.39 -16.19 -69.69
C ARG A 248 36.00 -15.95 -71.14
N GLN A 249 35.01 -15.08 -71.39
CA GLN A 249 34.59 -14.71 -72.73
C GLN A 249 35.74 -14.04 -73.51
N ALA A 250 36.45 -13.09 -72.90
CA ALA A 250 37.60 -12.42 -73.50
C ALA A 250 38.75 -13.38 -73.83
N GLN A 251 39.01 -14.37 -72.96
CA GLN A 251 40.01 -15.41 -73.20
C GLN A 251 39.61 -16.32 -74.36
N GLN A 252 38.32 -16.64 -74.50
CA GLN A 252 37.79 -17.46 -75.60
C GLN A 252 37.73 -16.70 -76.93
N SER A 253 37.43 -15.40 -76.91
CA SER A 253 37.44 -14.55 -78.11
C SER A 253 38.85 -14.18 -78.58
N ASN A 254 39.88 -14.37 -77.74
CA ASN A 254 41.29 -14.22 -78.09
C ASN A 254 41.89 -15.46 -78.80
N SER A 255 41.06 -16.33 -79.38
CA SER A 255 41.51 -17.28 -80.39
C SER A 255 41.90 -16.54 -81.67
N ILE A 256 43.04 -15.85 -81.66
CA ILE A 256 43.76 -15.43 -82.87
C ILE A 256 44.52 -16.67 -83.36
N PRO A 257 44.21 -17.21 -84.55
CA PRO A 257 45.08 -18.18 -85.19
C PRO A 257 46.33 -17.45 -85.71
N GLY A 258 47.43 -17.57 -84.96
CA GLY A 258 48.77 -17.41 -85.50
C GLY A 258 49.47 -16.06 -85.29
N ARG A 259 50.79 -16.19 -85.06
CA ARG A 259 51.86 -15.17 -85.02
C ARG A 259 51.97 -14.33 -83.74
N PHE A 260 52.51 -14.95 -82.70
CA PHE A 260 53.58 -14.28 -81.96
C PHE A 260 54.82 -14.26 -82.87
N HIS A 261 55.40 -13.07 -83.09
CA HIS A 261 56.69 -12.93 -83.76
C HIS A 261 57.78 -13.29 -82.75
N PRO A 262 58.63 -14.30 -83.00
CA PRO A 262 59.82 -14.50 -82.18
C PRO A 262 60.85 -13.43 -82.60
N ASP A 263 61.51 -12.88 -81.59
CA ASP A 263 62.72 -12.07 -81.64
C ASP A 263 62.66 -10.76 -82.44
N ILE A 264 62.57 -9.65 -81.69
CA ILE A 264 63.26 -8.41 -82.07
C ILE A 264 64.04 -7.96 -80.83
N PHE A 265 65.36 -7.85 -81.03
CA PHE A 265 66.42 -7.49 -80.09
C PHE A 265 66.19 -6.17 -79.35
#